data_AF-A0A937VDS1-F1
#
_entry.id   AF-A0A937VDS1-F1
#
_cell.length_a   1.000
_cell.length_b   1.000
_cell.length_c   1.000
_cell.angle_alpha   90.00
_cell.angle_beta   90.00
_cell.angle_gamma   90.00
#
_symmetry.space_group_name_H-M   'P 1'
#
loop_
_entity.id
_entity.type
_entity.pdbx_description
1 polymer ?
#
loop_
_entity_poly.entity_id
_entity_poly.type
_entity_poly.pdbx_seq_one_letter_code
_entity_poly.pdbx_strand_id
1 'polypeptide(L)'
;MDIVQLYAPCSLCGGAVVPKRIQHTYHWDGRLFVFEDVPAGVCVQCGEAYFTAETVKAMEKIVLGKTKPKRTVRVPVYAYAEALTA
;
A
#
# COMPACT_ATOMS: atom_id res chain seq x y z
N MET A 1 -25.64 -9.37 -16.72
CA MET A 1 -24.57 -10.20 -16.12
C MET A 1 -23.37 -9.28 -15.98
N ASP A 2 -23.40 -8.49 -14.91
CA ASP A 2 -22.51 -7.36 -14.69
C ASP A 2 -21.12 -7.85 -14.26
N ILE A 3 -20.17 -7.68 -15.18
CA ILE A 3 -18.75 -8.05 -15.03
C ILE A 3 -18.07 -7.00 -14.14
N VAL A 4 -18.43 -6.88 -12.85
CA VAL A 4 -17.94 -5.77 -12.01
C VAL A 4 -17.37 -6.19 -10.66
N GLN A 5 -17.15 -7.48 -10.42
CA GLN A 5 -16.58 -7.92 -9.15
C GLN A 5 -15.22 -8.61 -9.34
N LEU A 6 -14.21 -7.79 -9.64
CA LEU A 6 -12.79 -8.18 -9.73
C LEU A 6 -12.22 -8.63 -8.37
N TYR A 7 -12.86 -8.23 -7.26
CA TYR A 7 -12.43 -8.52 -5.90
C TYR A 7 -13.54 -9.17 -5.09
N ALA A 8 -13.18 -10.17 -4.29
CA ALA A 8 -14.07 -10.75 -3.30
C ALA A 8 -14.46 -9.71 -2.22
N PRO A 9 -15.54 -9.95 -1.44
CA PRO A 9 -15.81 -9.17 -0.25
C PRO A 9 -14.60 -9.08 0.67
N CYS A 10 -14.47 -7.96 1.39
CA CYS A 10 -13.34 -7.70 2.27
C CYS A 10 -13.22 -8.81 3.32
N SER A 11 -12.04 -9.43 3.39
CA SER A 11 -11.70 -10.47 4.38
C SER A 11 -11.70 -9.97 5.82
N LEU A 12 -11.59 -8.66 6.07
CA LEU A 12 -11.60 -8.08 7.41
C LEU A 12 -13.00 -7.70 7.91
N CYS A 13 -13.86 -7.15 7.05
CA CYS A 13 -15.16 -6.62 7.48
C CYS A 13 -16.38 -7.05 6.63
N GLY A 14 -16.16 -7.84 5.57
CA GLY A 14 -17.22 -8.27 4.65
C GLY A 14 -17.70 -7.21 3.65
N GLY A 15 -17.22 -5.96 3.74
CA GLY A 15 -17.64 -4.87 2.87
C GLY A 15 -17.20 -5.02 1.41
N ALA A 16 -17.84 -4.28 0.50
CA ALA A 16 -17.53 -4.29 -0.92
C ALA A 16 -16.12 -3.72 -1.20
N VAL A 17 -15.40 -4.37 -2.12
CA VAL A 17 -14.04 -3.98 -2.55
C VAL A 17 -14.09 -3.51 -3.99
N VAL A 18 -13.57 -2.32 -4.25
CA VAL A 18 -13.61 -1.68 -5.57
C VAL A 18 -12.20 -1.36 -6.09
N PRO A 19 -11.93 -1.48 -7.40
CA PRO A 19 -10.64 -1.11 -7.97
C PRO A 19 -10.37 0.39 -7.79
N LYS A 20 -9.18 0.73 -7.31
CA LYS A 20 -8.67 2.10 -7.15
C LYS A 20 -7.17 2.15 -7.46
N ARG A 21 -6.67 3.37 -7.65
CA ARG A 21 -5.23 3.65 -7.61
C ARG A 21 -4.90 4.41 -6.35
N ILE A 22 -3.91 3.92 -5.60
CA ILE A 22 -3.59 4.44 -4.27
C ILE A 22 -2.09 4.72 -4.11
N GLN A 23 -1.77 5.55 -3.11
CA GLN A 23 -0.42 5.58 -2.56
C GLN A 23 -0.28 4.42 -1.58
N HIS A 24 0.80 3.65 -1.68
CA HIS A 24 1.10 2.55 -0.77
C HIS A 24 2.50 2.70 -0.17
N THR A 25 2.59 2.58 1.15
CA THR A 25 3.86 2.56 1.89
C THR A 25 4.30 1.12 2.11
N TYR A 26 5.46 0.77 1.60
CA TYR A 26 6.04 -0.56 1.72
C TYR A 26 7.26 -0.50 2.65
N HIS A 27 7.24 -1.26 3.74
CA HIS A 27 8.35 -1.36 4.67
C HIS A 27 9.18 -2.60 4.36
N TRP A 28 10.48 -2.42 4.14
CA TRP A 28 11.40 -3.52 3.85
C TRP A 28 12.79 -3.20 4.37
N ASP A 29 13.39 -4.14 5.12
CA ASP A 29 14.78 -4.07 5.60
C ASP A 29 15.12 -2.74 6.28
N GLY A 30 14.26 -2.30 7.21
CA GLY A 30 14.41 -1.04 7.95
C GLY A 30 14.20 0.23 7.12
N ARG A 31 13.75 0.12 5.86
CA ARG A 31 13.54 1.24 4.94
C ARG A 31 12.06 1.37 4.58
N LEU A 32 11.62 2.61 4.38
CA LEU A 32 10.29 2.97 3.91
C LEU A 32 10.34 3.33 2.41
N PHE A 33 9.53 2.65 1.61
CA PHE A 33 9.31 2.94 0.21
C PHE A 33 7.89 3.47 0.02
N VAL A 34 7.75 4.51 -0.80
CA VAL A 34 6.43 5.08 -1.15
C VAL A 34 6.18 4.83 -2.63
N PHE A 35 5.16 4.04 -2.91
CA PHE A 35 4.67 3.80 -4.26
C PHE A 35 3.45 4.66 -4.53
N GLU A 36 3.47 5.38 -5.64
CA GLU A 36 2.36 6.21 -6.12
C GLU A 36 1.60 5.44 -7.21
N ASP A 37 0.30 5.71 -7.35
CA ASP A 37 -0.54 5.20 -8.44
C ASP A 37 -0.66 3.66 -8.52
N VAL A 38 -0.57 2.99 -7.37
CA VAL A 38 -0.60 1.52 -7.27
C VAL A 38 -2.02 0.99 -7.51
N PRO A 39 -2.24 0.09 -8.48
CA PRO A 39 -3.55 -0.54 -8.67
C PRO A 39 -3.85 -1.47 -7.49
N ALA A 40 -5.02 -1.28 -6.86
CA ALA A 40 -5.46 -2.06 -5.72
C ALA A 40 -6.98 -2.20 -5.68
N GLY A 41 -7.49 -3.27 -5.08
CA GLY A 41 -8.86 -3.34 -4.61
C GLY A 41 -8.94 -2.70 -3.24
N VAL A 42 -9.83 -1.73 -3.02
CA VAL A 42 -9.96 -1.05 -1.74
C VAL A 42 -11.36 -1.25 -1.18
N CYS A 43 -11.45 -1.74 0.05
CA CYS A 43 -12.72 -1.84 0.75
C CYS A 43 -13.30 -0.43 0.98
N VAL A 44 -14.54 -0.22 0.56
CA VAL A 44 -15.21 1.10 0.71
C VAL A 44 -15.62 1.40 2.15
N GLN A 45 -15.59 0.40 3.04
CA GLN A 45 -16.01 0.53 4.44
C GLN A 45 -14.82 0.73 5.38
N CYS A 46 -13.83 -0.17 5.37
CA CYS A 46 -12.70 -0.12 6.32
C CYS A 46 -11.39 0.41 5.70
N GLY A 47 -11.32 0.55 4.37
CA GLY A 47 -10.12 1.02 3.68
C GLY A 47 -9.05 -0.05 3.41
N GLU A 48 -9.29 -1.31 3.76
CA GLU A 48 -8.35 -2.41 3.50
C GLU A 48 -8.00 -2.50 2.01
N ALA A 49 -6.71 -2.62 1.71
CA ALA A 49 -6.18 -2.64 0.35
C ALA A 49 -5.68 -4.04 -0.05
N TYR A 50 -6.14 -4.52 -1.19
CA TYR A 50 -5.82 -5.81 -1.78
C TYR A 50 -5.01 -5.63 -3.05
N PHE A 51 -3.88 -6.31 -3.15
CA PHE A 51 -2.98 -6.25 -4.30
C PHE A 51 -2.95 -7.58 -5.04
N THR A 52 -2.87 -7.54 -6.37
CA THR A 52 -2.65 -8.74 -7.17
C THR A 52 -1.21 -9.21 -7.01
N ALA A 53 -0.95 -10.50 -7.27
CA ALA A 53 0.41 -11.04 -7.25
C ALA A 53 1.34 -10.29 -8.22
N GLU A 54 0.84 -9.85 -9.38
CA GLU A 54 1.60 -9.03 -10.33
C GLU A 54 1.98 -7.67 -9.76
N THR A 55 1.06 -7.03 -9.05
CA THR A 55 1.30 -5.72 -8.41
C THR A 55 2.38 -5.83 -7.34
N VAL A 56 2.29 -6.85 -6.47
CA VAL A 56 3.29 -7.09 -5.42
C VAL A 56 4.66 -7.39 -6.04
N LYS A 57 4.74 -8.30 -7.03
CA LYS A 57 6.00 -8.62 -7.72
C LYS A 57 6.66 -7.40 -8.36
N ALA A 58 5.88 -6.49 -8.93
CA ALA A 58 6.40 -5.25 -9.50
C ALA A 58 7.01 -4.34 -8.42
N MET A 59 6.35 -4.20 -7.27
CA MET A 59 6.88 -3.44 -6.13
C MET A 59 8.15 -4.10 -5.57
N GLU A 60 8.17 -5.42 -5.39
CA GLU A 60 9.34 -6.16 -4.88
C GLU A 60 10.55 -6.03 -5.81
N LYS A 61 10.36 -6.07 -7.12
CA LYS A 61 11.45 -5.84 -8.10
C LYS A 61 12.09 -4.46 -7.91
N ILE A 62 11.33 -3.46 -7.52
CA ILE A 62 11.83 -2.10 -7.24
C ILE A 62 12.56 -2.07 -5.89
N VAL A 63 11.96 -2.67 -4.84
CA VAL A 63 12.52 -2.71 -3.48
C VAL A 63 13.85 -3.47 -3.42
N LEU A 64 13.92 -4.64 -4.07
CA LEU A 64 15.10 -5.51 -4.10
C LEU A 64 16.10 -5.11 -5.19
N GLY A 65 15.66 -4.31 -6.16
CA GLY A 65 16.47 -3.84 -7.27
C GLY A 65 17.25 -2.56 -6.96
N LYS A 66 17.82 -1.97 -8.02
CA LYS A 66 18.53 -0.69 -7.97
C LYS A 66 17.80 0.41 -8.74
N THR A 67 16.49 0.29 -8.90
CA THR A 67 15.66 1.27 -9.62
C THR A 67 15.72 2.60 -8.89
N LYS A 68 16.08 3.68 -9.61
CA LYS A 68 16.13 5.03 -9.03
C LYS A 68 14.70 5.54 -8.81
N PRO A 69 14.41 6.15 -7.64
CA PRO A 69 13.09 6.70 -7.38
C PRO A 69 12.84 7.95 -8.23
N LYS A 70 11.57 8.20 -8.58
CA LYS A 70 11.15 9.44 -9.26
C LYS A 70 11.40 10.68 -8.39
N ARG A 71 11.20 10.55 -7.07
CA ARG A 71 11.46 11.56 -6.05
C ARG A 71 11.67 10.88 -4.70
N THR A 72 12.34 11.57 -3.78
CA THR A 72 12.52 11.10 -2.39
C THR A 72 11.82 12.05 -1.43
N VAL A 73 11.14 11.51 -0.43
CA VAL A 73 10.60 12.27 0.70
C VAL A 73 11.48 12.09 1.93
N ARG A 74 11.72 13.17 2.67
CA ARG A 74 12.39 13.09 3.99
C ARG A 74 11.30 12.95 5.04
N VAL A 75 11.29 11.82 5.75
CA VAL A 75 10.29 11.53 6.78
C VAL A 75 10.97 11.60 8.15
N PRO A 76 10.58 12.54 9.03
CA PRO A 76 11.08 12.55 10.40
C PRO A 76 10.54 11.34 11.16
N VAL A 77 11.39 10.75 12.02
CA VAL A 77 11.03 9.61 12.87
C VAL A 77 11.12 10.07 14.33
N TYR A 78 10.08 9.80 15.09
CA TYR A 78 9.98 10.18 16.50
C TYR A 78 9.87 8.92 17.36
N ALA A 79 10.56 8.88 18.49
CA ALA A 79 10.32 7.88 19.51
C ALA A 79 9.11 8.30 20.35
N TYR A 80 8.04 7.50 20.33
CA TYR A 80 6.79 7.82 21.04
C TYR A 80 7.01 8.06 22.54
N ALA A 81 7.89 7.28 23.18
CA ALA A 81 8.20 7.43 24.60
C ALA A 81 8.79 8.81 24.94
N GLU A 82 9.62 9.38 24.06
CA GLU A 82 10.23 10.70 24.26
C GLU A 82 9.21 11.83 24.10
N ALA A 83 8.19 11.63 23.25
CA ALA A 83 7.13 12.60 23.03
C ALA A 83 6.17 12.75 24.23
N LEU A 84 6.12 11.78 25.15
CA LEU A 84 5.32 11.86 26.37
C LEU A 84 6.00 12.66 27.49
N THR A 85 7.32 12.87 27.38
CA THR A 85 8.14 13.54 28.39
C THR A 85 8.55 14.97 28.01
N ALA A 86 8.09 15.44 26.85
CA ALA A 86 8.38 16.76 26.30
C ALA A 86 7.43 17.84 26.80
#